data_AF-A0A8J2L746-F1
#
_entry.id   AF-A0A8J2L746-F1
#
_cell.length_a   1.000
_cell.length_b   1.000
_cell.length_c   1.000
_cell.angle_alpha   90.00
_cell.angle_beta   90.00
_cell.angle_gamma   90.00
#
_symmetry.space_group_name_H-M   'P 1'
#
loop_
_entity.id
_entity.type
_entity.pdbx_description
1 polymer ?
#
loop_
_entity_poly.entity_id
_entity_poly.type
_entity_poly.pdbx_seq_one_letter_code
_entity_poly.pdbx_strand_id
1 'polypeptide(L)'
;MSRRPQANTRPSQSVSSSVPAMDTQTQLQFMYMFERLSEPLYLGPKGSKNAYFIVDPATMDENTRNMAQMVRQGLQQASILSTMSFNLKMPRNIPNLESIGSACKRSEIFSYFLPSHKQAANELAQILMAQPSREEFLSMCGYCRDSSMINSQLWVHASVRAALNRKDMRGVMIPALWEVLPDLFITTPIRKLARAQSSIPMEGRVVLNINGNNLRPTTEKQGKSDSGSADVVIDPNFSGRSENPENKLWYFREDLGVASHHWHWHVVYTGSSPK
;
A
#
# COMPACT_ATOMS: atom_id res chain seq x y z
N MET A 1 59.49 21.66 -24.98
CA MET A 1 58.05 21.91 -24.74
C MET A 1 57.42 20.67 -24.14
N SER A 2 57.07 20.68 -22.84
CA SER A 2 55.98 19.87 -22.28
C SER A 2 55.83 20.24 -20.80
N ARG A 3 54.91 21.16 -20.49
CA ARG A 3 54.48 21.47 -19.12
C ARG A 3 53.38 20.47 -18.75
N ARG A 4 53.60 19.63 -17.73
CA ARG A 4 52.52 18.88 -17.08
C ARG A 4 51.66 19.84 -16.24
N PRO A 5 50.32 19.78 -16.29
CA PRO A 5 49.48 20.58 -15.40
C PRO A 5 49.38 19.94 -14.01
N GLN A 6 49.52 20.76 -12.97
CA GLN A 6 49.27 20.38 -11.58
C GLN A 6 47.76 20.18 -11.35
N ALA A 7 47.40 19.06 -10.73
CA ALA A 7 46.04 18.75 -10.33
C ALA A 7 45.62 19.64 -9.16
N ASN A 8 44.55 20.42 -9.37
CA ASN A 8 43.99 21.33 -8.40
C ASN A 8 43.03 20.55 -7.47
N THR A 9 43.49 20.18 -6.27
CA THR A 9 42.66 19.49 -5.26
C THR A 9 41.72 20.49 -4.58
N ARG A 10 40.42 20.45 -4.92
CA ARG A 10 39.37 21.08 -4.11
C ARG A 10 39.19 20.28 -2.81
N PRO A 11 39.06 20.92 -1.63
CA PRO A 11 38.74 20.22 -0.41
C PRO A 11 37.29 19.71 -0.48
N SER A 12 37.13 18.39 -0.35
CA SER A 12 35.84 17.73 -0.17
C SER A 12 35.28 18.11 1.21
N GLN A 13 34.40 19.10 1.25
CA GLN A 13 33.56 19.30 2.42
C GLN A 13 32.55 18.15 2.49
N SER A 14 32.86 17.14 3.31
CA SER A 14 31.93 16.10 3.71
C SER A 14 30.89 16.71 4.64
N VAL A 15 29.80 17.22 4.07
CA VAL A 15 28.59 17.50 4.85
C VAL A 15 27.96 16.16 5.18
N SER A 16 28.44 15.55 6.26
CA SER A 16 27.79 14.43 6.94
C SER A 16 26.51 14.95 7.60
N SER A 17 25.44 15.11 6.82
CA SER A 17 24.09 15.12 7.38
C SER A 17 23.64 13.67 7.49
N SER A 18 23.98 13.02 8.61
CA SER A 18 23.47 11.68 8.92
C SER A 18 21.97 11.77 9.14
N VAL A 19 21.19 11.55 8.08
CA VAL A 19 19.75 11.30 8.24
C VAL A 19 19.62 10.07 9.13
N PRO A 20 18.92 10.14 10.27
CA PRO A 20 18.74 8.98 11.15
C PRO A 20 18.14 7.83 10.34
N ALA A 21 18.66 6.61 10.54
CA ALA A 21 18.10 5.42 9.94
C ALA A 21 16.59 5.34 10.26
N MET A 22 15.80 4.79 9.31
CA MET A 22 14.37 4.60 9.49
C MET A 22 14.12 3.75 10.74
N ASP A 23 13.41 4.30 11.72
CA ASP A 23 13.06 3.55 12.92
C ASP A 23 11.94 2.56 12.60
N THR A 24 11.97 1.40 13.26
CA THR A 24 11.02 0.31 13.01
C THR A 24 9.58 0.73 13.28
N GLN A 25 9.35 1.61 14.25
CA GLN A 25 7.99 2.04 14.61
C GLN A 25 7.37 2.89 13.48
N THR A 26 8.11 3.87 12.97
CA THR A 26 7.67 4.67 11.83
C THR A 26 7.48 3.83 10.57
N GLN A 27 8.39 2.89 10.30
CA GLN A 27 8.26 1.99 9.17
C GLN A 27 6.96 1.18 9.24
N LEU A 28 6.65 0.61 10.40
CA LEU A 28 5.40 -0.13 10.62
C LEU A 28 4.18 0.79 10.55
N GLN A 29 4.26 2.01 11.10
CA GLN A 29 3.18 2.99 11.02
C GLN A 29 2.80 3.26 9.57
N PHE A 30 3.78 3.51 8.71
CA PHE A 30 3.53 3.76 7.30
C PHE A 30 2.99 2.51 6.60
N MET A 31 3.64 1.35 6.78
CA MET A 31 3.21 0.10 6.14
C MET A 31 1.79 -0.30 6.51
N TYR A 32 1.42 -0.22 7.79
CA TYR A 32 0.10 -0.66 8.26
C TYR A 32 -1.05 0.25 7.80
N MET A 33 -0.77 1.47 7.32
CA MET A 33 -1.79 2.28 6.65
C MET A 33 -2.24 1.66 5.32
N PHE A 34 -1.42 0.83 4.66
CA PHE A 34 -1.77 0.22 3.38
C PHE A 34 -2.67 -1.01 3.52
N GLU A 35 -2.88 -1.50 4.74
CA GLU A 35 -3.76 -2.64 4.96
C GLU A 35 -5.24 -2.23 4.93
N ARG A 36 -6.04 -3.08 4.27
CA ARG A 36 -7.52 -2.99 4.28
C ARG A 36 -7.98 -1.56 3.96
N LEU A 37 -7.59 -1.04 2.79
CA LEU A 37 -7.82 0.34 2.35
C LEU A 37 -9.30 0.77 2.33
N SER A 38 -10.22 -0.19 2.24
CA SER A 38 -11.66 0.06 2.32
C SER A 38 -12.16 0.33 3.75
N GLU A 39 -11.39 -0.06 4.76
CA GLU A 39 -11.70 0.16 6.16
C GLU A 39 -10.99 1.42 6.69
N PRO A 40 -11.70 2.30 7.40
CA PRO A 40 -11.08 3.40 8.14
C PRO A 40 -9.97 2.95 9.09
N LEU A 41 -9.00 3.81 9.36
CA LEU A 41 -7.85 3.53 10.22
C LEU A 41 -8.23 3.28 11.68
N TYR A 42 -9.30 3.92 12.15
CA TYR A 42 -9.78 3.70 13.52
C TYR A 42 -10.39 2.30 13.73
N LEU A 43 -10.62 1.52 12.66
CA LEU A 43 -11.16 0.18 12.75
C LEU A 43 -10.08 -0.89 12.89
N GLY A 44 -10.15 -1.59 14.02
CA GLY A 44 -9.50 -2.88 14.24
C GLY A 44 -7.95 -2.83 14.25
N PRO A 45 -7.32 -3.94 14.63
CA PRO A 45 -5.87 -4.04 14.62
C PRO A 45 -5.34 -4.13 13.18
N LYS A 46 -4.26 -3.45 12.87
CA LYS A 46 -3.56 -3.52 11.58
C LYS A 46 -2.22 -4.24 11.77
N GLY A 47 -1.85 -5.04 10.78
CA GLY A 47 -0.61 -5.79 10.74
C GLY A 47 -0.53 -6.94 11.74
N SER A 48 0.56 -7.69 11.60
CA SER A 48 0.86 -8.88 12.43
C SER A 48 1.06 -8.56 13.91
N LYS A 49 1.37 -7.30 14.24
CA LYS A 49 1.54 -6.83 15.63
C LYS A 49 0.27 -6.29 16.27
N ASN A 50 -0.88 -6.47 15.60
CA ASN A 50 -2.18 -5.98 16.05
C ASN A 50 -2.18 -4.50 16.45
N ALA A 51 -1.62 -3.62 15.62
CA ALA A 51 -1.46 -2.21 15.96
C ALA A 51 -2.74 -1.40 15.73
N TYR A 52 -3.03 -0.41 16.58
CA TYR A 52 -4.17 0.50 16.38
C TYR A 52 -3.74 1.91 16.00
N PHE A 53 -4.51 2.55 15.13
CA PHE A 53 -4.39 3.97 14.85
C PHE A 53 -5.35 4.76 15.74
N ILE A 54 -4.79 5.63 16.57
CA ILE A 54 -5.53 6.61 17.36
C ILE A 54 -5.65 7.85 16.50
N VAL A 55 -6.76 7.93 15.77
CA VAL A 55 -7.07 9.06 14.91
C VAL A 55 -7.70 10.17 15.74
N ASP A 56 -7.23 11.40 15.55
CA ASP A 56 -7.76 12.58 16.23
C ASP A 56 -9.26 12.77 15.93
N PRO A 57 -10.14 12.82 16.96
CA PRO A 57 -11.57 13.04 16.77
C PRO A 57 -11.89 14.30 15.97
N ALA A 58 -11.03 15.34 15.99
CA ALA A 58 -11.24 16.56 15.22
C ALA A 58 -11.23 16.33 13.69
N THR A 59 -10.71 15.20 13.21
CA THR A 59 -10.70 14.81 11.80
C THR A 59 -12.01 14.17 11.33
N MET A 60 -12.93 13.87 12.25
CA MET A 60 -14.10 13.01 12.02
C MET A 60 -15.41 13.77 12.23
N ASP A 61 -16.43 13.41 11.46
CA ASP A 61 -17.81 13.80 11.77
C ASP A 61 -18.32 13.12 13.06
N GLU A 62 -19.46 13.56 13.56
CA GLU A 62 -20.04 13.05 14.82
C GLU A 62 -20.32 11.54 14.80
N ASN A 63 -20.87 11.00 13.71
CA ASN A 63 -21.19 9.57 13.62
C ASN A 63 -19.91 8.74 13.61
N THR A 64 -18.91 9.16 12.83
CA THR A 64 -17.61 8.50 12.76
C THR A 64 -16.88 8.54 14.12
N ARG A 65 -16.94 9.67 14.84
CA ARG A 65 -16.41 9.79 16.20
C ARG A 65 -17.06 8.81 17.17
N ASN A 66 -18.39 8.74 17.16
CA ASN A 66 -19.14 7.83 18.05
C ASN A 66 -18.76 6.36 17.76
N MET A 67 -18.68 5.99 16.49
CA MET A 67 -18.24 4.65 16.07
C MET A 67 -16.80 4.36 16.51
N ALA A 68 -15.87 5.30 16.31
CA ALA A 68 -14.48 5.15 16.74
C ALA A 68 -14.36 4.99 18.27
N GLN A 69 -15.16 5.72 19.05
CA GLN A 69 -15.23 5.58 20.50
C GLN A 69 -15.77 4.20 20.91
N MET A 70 -16.85 3.73 20.31
CA MET A 70 -17.41 2.41 20.59
C MET A 70 -16.42 1.28 20.28
N VAL A 71 -15.73 1.35 19.14
CA VAL A 71 -14.69 0.39 18.77
C VAL A 71 -13.58 0.39 19.81
N ARG A 72 -13.10 1.57 20.22
CA ARG A 72 -12.06 1.69 21.24
C ARG A 72 -12.48 1.11 22.60
N GLN A 73 -13.72 1.34 23.02
CA GLN A 73 -14.26 0.78 24.27
C GLN A 73 -14.36 -0.75 24.19
N GLY A 74 -14.85 -1.30 23.08
CA GLY A 74 -14.93 -2.75 22.89
C GLY A 74 -13.57 -3.43 22.95
N LEU A 75 -12.54 -2.81 22.36
CA LEU A 75 -11.16 -3.31 22.42
C LEU A 75 -10.57 -3.28 23.84
N GLN A 76 -10.87 -2.22 24.60
CA GLN A 76 -10.47 -2.09 26.00
C GLN A 76 -11.13 -3.18 26.87
N GLN A 77 -12.44 -3.40 26.71
CA GLN A 77 -13.17 -4.41 27.48
C GLN A 77 -12.68 -5.82 27.19
N ALA A 78 -12.37 -6.12 25.92
CA ALA A 78 -11.84 -7.42 25.53
C ALA A 78 -10.37 -7.65 25.95
N SER A 79 -9.73 -6.68 26.62
CA SER A 79 -8.29 -6.69 26.94
C SER A 79 -7.39 -6.89 25.70
N ILE A 80 -7.90 -6.58 24.50
CA ILE A 80 -7.17 -6.62 23.23
C ILE A 80 -6.46 -5.26 23.02
N LEU A 81 -5.98 -4.63 24.09
CA LEU A 81 -5.20 -3.42 23.94
C LEU A 81 -3.88 -3.80 23.26
N SER A 82 -3.68 -3.27 22.05
CA SER A 82 -2.48 -3.52 21.25
C SER A 82 -1.21 -3.28 22.05
N THR A 83 -0.19 -4.07 21.77
CA THR A 83 1.19 -3.74 22.17
C THR A 83 1.72 -2.48 21.47
N MET A 84 1.07 -2.01 20.39
CA MET A 84 1.54 -0.92 19.55
C MET A 84 0.40 0.00 19.09
N SER A 85 0.50 1.30 19.38
CA SER A 85 -0.44 2.31 18.90
C SER A 85 0.27 3.43 18.15
N PHE A 86 -0.44 4.01 17.17
CA PHE A 86 0.04 5.12 16.35
C PHE A 86 -0.93 6.29 16.45
N ASN A 87 -0.46 7.43 16.92
CA ASN A 87 -1.29 8.63 17.02
C ASN A 87 -1.24 9.39 15.68
N LEU A 88 -2.40 9.69 15.13
CA LEU A 88 -2.55 10.53 13.94
C LEU A 88 -3.25 11.81 14.38
N LYS A 89 -2.50 12.91 14.35
CA LYS A 89 -2.98 14.23 14.79
C LYS A 89 -3.76 14.90 13.67
N MET A 90 -4.67 15.80 14.02
CA MET A 90 -5.26 16.71 13.04
C MET A 90 -4.15 17.50 12.32
N PRO A 91 -4.10 17.51 10.97
CA PRO A 91 -3.14 18.32 10.25
C PRO A 91 -3.35 19.81 10.55
N ARG A 92 -2.26 20.57 10.73
CA ARG A 92 -2.32 22.01 11.03
C ARG A 92 -2.99 22.82 9.90
N ASN A 93 -2.67 22.45 8.67
CA ASN A 93 -3.22 23.06 7.46
C ASN A 93 -4.08 22.01 6.74
N ILE A 94 -5.39 22.17 6.80
CA ILE A 94 -6.33 21.25 6.14
C ILE A 94 -6.23 21.49 4.63
N PRO A 95 -5.87 20.47 3.83
CA PRO A 95 -5.78 20.63 2.38
C PRO A 95 -7.19 20.71 1.76
N ASN A 96 -7.34 21.52 0.71
CA ASN A 96 -8.52 21.40 -0.14
C ASN A 96 -8.38 20.15 -1.03
N LEU A 97 -9.33 19.22 -0.93
CA LEU A 97 -9.32 17.95 -1.67
C LEU A 97 -10.41 17.87 -2.75
N GLU A 98 -11.16 18.95 -2.96
CA GLU A 98 -12.31 18.98 -3.88
C GLU A 98 -11.90 18.76 -5.35
N SER A 99 -10.81 19.38 -5.78
CA SER A 99 -10.19 19.19 -7.11
C SER A 99 -9.86 17.72 -7.34
N ILE A 100 -9.18 17.09 -6.37
CA ILE A 100 -8.72 15.70 -6.41
C ILE A 100 -9.92 14.75 -6.47
N GLY A 101 -10.91 14.95 -5.59
CA GLY A 101 -12.09 14.09 -5.52
C GLY A 101 -13.04 14.24 -6.70
N SER A 102 -13.10 15.43 -7.31
CA SER A 102 -13.84 15.66 -8.56
C SER A 102 -13.17 15.00 -9.76
N ALA A 103 -11.83 14.95 -9.77
CA ALA A 103 -11.05 14.37 -10.85
C ALA A 103 -11.02 12.83 -10.83
N CYS A 104 -11.05 12.21 -9.64
CA CYS A 104 -11.12 10.76 -9.48
C CYS A 104 -11.92 10.42 -8.22
N LYS A 105 -13.15 9.93 -8.40
CA LYS A 105 -14.03 9.64 -7.26
C LYS A 105 -13.55 8.43 -6.49
N ARG A 106 -13.93 8.34 -5.21
CA ARG A 106 -13.57 7.22 -4.34
C ARG A 106 -14.04 5.85 -4.85
N SER A 107 -15.14 5.79 -5.59
CA SER A 107 -15.69 4.57 -6.18
C SER A 107 -15.17 4.23 -7.57
N GLU A 108 -14.42 5.14 -8.22
CA GLU A 108 -13.93 4.95 -9.58
C GLU A 108 -12.62 4.15 -9.62
N ILE A 109 -12.29 3.59 -10.79
CA ILE A 109 -10.99 2.96 -11.01
C ILE A 109 -9.98 4.06 -11.34
N PHE A 110 -8.88 4.10 -10.61
CA PHE A 110 -7.80 5.03 -10.87
C PHE A 110 -6.92 4.55 -12.03
N SER A 111 -6.66 5.40 -13.01
CA SER A 111 -5.64 5.18 -14.05
C SER A 111 -4.72 6.39 -14.16
N TYR A 112 -3.42 6.20 -13.96
CA TYR A 112 -2.43 7.27 -14.11
C TYR A 112 -2.27 7.77 -15.56
N PHE A 113 -2.81 7.04 -16.54
CA PHE A 113 -2.80 7.45 -17.95
C PHE A 113 -3.87 8.50 -18.28
N LEU A 114 -4.91 8.64 -17.45
CA LEU A 114 -5.91 9.68 -17.62
C LEU A 114 -5.35 11.02 -17.12
N PRO A 115 -5.36 12.09 -17.94
CA PRO A 115 -4.78 13.39 -17.55
C PRO A 115 -5.34 13.95 -16.23
N SER A 116 -6.65 13.84 -16.00
CA SER A 116 -7.31 14.29 -14.77
C SER A 116 -6.82 13.52 -13.54
N HIS A 117 -6.76 12.20 -13.63
CA HIS A 117 -6.28 11.34 -12.54
C HIS A 117 -4.80 11.56 -12.26
N LYS A 118 -4.00 11.73 -13.32
CA LYS A 118 -2.58 12.05 -13.22
C LYS A 118 -2.37 13.37 -12.47
N GLN A 119 -3.12 14.41 -12.82
CA GLN A 119 -3.08 15.69 -12.13
C GLN A 119 -3.45 15.54 -10.66
N ALA A 120 -4.55 14.86 -10.36
CA ALA A 120 -5.02 14.61 -9.00
C ALA A 120 -3.99 13.82 -8.15
N ALA A 121 -3.33 12.81 -8.73
CA ALA A 121 -2.27 12.06 -8.06
C ALA A 121 -1.01 12.91 -7.81
N ASN A 122 -0.66 13.80 -8.75
CA ASN A 122 0.46 14.72 -8.58
C ASN A 122 0.16 15.76 -7.49
N GLU A 123 -1.05 16.31 -7.48
CA GLU A 123 -1.52 17.29 -6.49
C GLU A 123 -1.52 16.69 -5.08
N LEU A 124 -2.09 15.49 -4.91
CA LEU A 124 -2.05 14.80 -3.62
C LEU A 124 -0.61 14.51 -3.17
N ALA A 125 0.25 14.05 -4.08
CA ALA A 125 1.67 13.81 -3.76
C ALA A 125 2.37 15.10 -3.32
N GLN A 126 2.09 16.25 -3.94
CA GLN A 126 2.63 17.55 -3.55
C GLN A 126 2.16 17.98 -2.15
N ILE A 127 0.88 17.80 -1.82
CA ILE A 127 0.33 18.07 -0.47
C ILE A 127 1.08 17.26 0.59
N LEU A 128 1.31 15.97 0.33
CA LEU A 128 2.04 15.08 1.23
C LEU A 128 3.54 15.45 1.32
N MET A 129 4.16 15.77 0.19
CA MET A 129 5.57 16.20 0.15
C MET A 129 5.81 17.53 0.87
N ALA A 130 4.83 18.44 0.87
CA ALA A 130 4.93 19.75 1.51
C ALA A 130 4.96 19.70 3.05
N GLN A 131 4.64 18.56 3.67
CA GLN A 131 4.64 18.45 5.12
C GLN A 131 6.06 18.61 5.70
N PRO A 132 6.25 19.45 6.74
CA PRO A 132 7.58 19.86 7.19
C PRO A 132 8.35 18.76 7.92
N SER A 133 7.65 17.79 8.50
CA SER A 133 8.24 16.71 9.29
C SER A 133 7.63 15.36 8.94
N ARG A 134 8.32 14.29 9.34
CA ARG A 134 7.86 12.91 9.19
C ARG A 134 6.52 12.64 9.88
N GLU A 135 6.36 13.18 11.09
CA GLU A 135 5.13 13.02 11.88
C GLU A 135 3.93 13.72 11.22
N GLU A 136 4.15 14.95 10.71
CA GLU A 136 3.12 15.70 9.98
C GLU A 136 2.78 15.03 8.64
N PHE A 137 3.78 14.45 7.96
CA PHE A 137 3.57 13.62 6.78
C PHE A 137 2.67 12.40 7.07
N LEU A 138 2.97 11.62 8.11
CA LEU A 138 2.18 10.44 8.46
C LEU A 138 0.75 10.80 8.89
N SER A 139 0.60 11.89 9.65
CA SER A 139 -0.72 12.41 10.03
C SER A 139 -1.53 12.84 8.82
N MET A 140 -0.91 13.54 7.86
CA MET A 140 -1.56 13.92 6.59
C MET A 140 -1.90 12.70 5.73
N CYS A 141 -1.02 11.70 5.65
CA CYS A 141 -1.31 10.44 4.97
C CYS A 141 -2.56 9.77 5.54
N GLY A 142 -2.66 9.68 6.88
CA GLY A 142 -3.83 9.12 7.55
C GLY A 142 -5.10 9.91 7.29
N TYR A 143 -5.03 11.24 7.38
CA TYR A 143 -6.16 12.13 7.07
C TYR A 143 -6.67 11.95 5.64
N CYS A 144 -5.77 11.99 4.65
CA CYS A 144 -6.13 11.83 3.25
C CYS A 144 -6.63 10.42 2.90
N ARG A 145 -6.14 9.37 3.58
CA ARG A 145 -6.55 7.97 3.35
C ARG A 145 -8.05 7.78 3.60
N ASP A 146 -8.52 8.28 4.74
CA ASP A 146 -9.88 8.08 5.21
C ASP A 146 -10.87 9.12 4.69
N SER A 147 -10.37 10.18 4.04
CA SER A 147 -11.21 11.19 3.39
C SER A 147 -12.10 10.57 2.30
N SER A 148 -13.40 10.88 2.36
CA SER A 148 -14.40 10.42 1.38
C SER A 148 -14.14 10.93 -0.04
N MET A 149 -13.36 12.00 -0.20
CA MET A 149 -12.98 12.57 -1.49
C MET A 149 -11.83 11.83 -2.16
N ILE A 150 -11.06 11.03 -1.42
CA ILE A 150 -9.83 10.42 -1.94
C ILE A 150 -10.08 8.97 -2.34
N ASN A 151 -9.72 8.66 -3.58
CA ASN A 151 -9.67 7.31 -4.09
C ASN A 151 -8.52 6.51 -3.47
N SER A 152 -8.78 5.28 -3.04
CA SER A 152 -7.78 4.44 -2.36
C SER A 152 -6.55 4.12 -3.22
N GLN A 153 -6.73 3.85 -4.52
CA GLN A 153 -5.60 3.56 -5.42
C GLN A 153 -4.78 4.81 -5.72
N LEU A 154 -5.45 5.96 -5.88
CA LEU A 154 -4.80 7.26 -6.03
C LEU A 154 -3.97 7.59 -4.77
N TRP A 155 -4.53 7.35 -3.58
CA TRP A 155 -3.83 7.53 -2.31
C TRP A 155 -2.58 6.65 -2.19
N VAL A 156 -2.68 5.37 -2.57
CA VAL A 156 -1.51 4.45 -2.58
C VAL A 156 -0.41 5.02 -3.47
N HIS A 157 -0.76 5.39 -4.70
CA HIS A 157 0.19 5.97 -5.65
C HIS A 157 0.85 7.24 -5.10
N ALA A 158 0.06 8.21 -4.61
CA ALA A 158 0.55 9.48 -4.12
C ALA A 158 1.40 9.33 -2.84
N SER A 159 0.99 8.47 -1.91
CA SER A 159 1.69 8.25 -0.64
C SER A 159 3.02 7.54 -0.83
N VAL A 160 3.07 6.50 -1.68
CA VAL A 160 4.33 5.82 -2.04
C VAL A 160 5.25 6.80 -2.76
N ARG A 161 4.74 7.57 -3.73
CA ARG A 161 5.56 8.56 -4.44
C ARG A 161 6.15 9.60 -3.48
N ALA A 162 5.33 10.16 -2.59
CA ALA A 162 5.78 11.16 -1.63
C ALA A 162 6.84 10.56 -0.70
N ALA A 163 6.59 9.37 -0.13
CA ALA A 163 7.54 8.70 0.75
C ALA A 163 8.90 8.42 0.06
N LEU A 164 8.90 7.96 -1.18
CA LEU A 164 10.14 7.68 -1.94
C LEU A 164 10.96 8.93 -2.26
N ASN A 165 10.32 10.11 -2.36
CA ASN A 165 11.00 11.36 -2.69
C ASN A 165 11.39 12.20 -1.46
N ARG A 166 10.86 11.87 -0.29
CA ARG A 166 11.13 12.58 0.97
C ARG A 166 12.47 12.16 1.58
N LYS A 167 13.32 13.14 1.93
CA LYS A 167 14.64 12.88 2.53
C LYS A 167 14.55 12.19 3.90
N ASP A 168 13.54 12.56 4.69
CA ASP A 168 13.27 11.99 6.01
C ASP A 168 12.58 10.63 5.96
N MET A 169 12.13 10.17 4.80
CA MET A 169 11.52 8.83 4.61
C MET A 169 12.48 7.83 3.94
N ARG A 170 13.77 8.17 3.79
CA ARG A 170 14.77 7.26 3.22
C ARG A 170 14.87 5.97 4.02
N GLY A 171 14.89 4.84 3.31
CA GLY A 171 14.93 3.50 3.91
C GLY A 171 13.58 2.97 4.36
N VAL A 172 12.47 3.67 4.09
CA VAL A 172 11.13 3.13 4.34
C VAL A 172 10.90 1.92 3.44
N MET A 173 10.34 0.86 4.01
CA MET A 173 9.88 -0.30 3.24
C MET A 173 8.49 -0.02 2.68
N ILE A 174 8.32 -0.26 1.39
CA ILE A 174 7.03 -0.21 0.72
C ILE A 174 6.44 -1.63 0.73
N PRO A 175 5.19 -1.83 1.18
CA PRO A 175 4.56 -3.15 1.14
C PRO A 175 4.40 -3.64 -0.31
N ALA A 176 4.33 -4.95 -0.48
CA ALA A 176 4.18 -5.53 -1.80
C ALA A 176 2.83 -5.14 -2.41
N LEU A 177 2.82 -4.63 -3.66
CA LEU A 177 1.62 -4.02 -4.23
C LEU A 177 0.44 -4.99 -4.36
N TRP A 178 0.71 -6.27 -4.60
CA TRP A 178 -0.33 -7.31 -4.67
C TRP A 178 -0.97 -7.62 -3.30
N GLU A 179 -0.33 -7.30 -2.18
CA GLU A 179 -0.93 -7.39 -0.84
C GLU A 179 -1.84 -6.18 -0.55
N VAL A 180 -1.45 -5.01 -1.08
CA VAL A 180 -2.18 -3.75 -0.89
C VAL A 180 -3.39 -3.64 -1.82
N LEU A 181 -3.17 -3.93 -3.10
CA LEU A 181 -4.16 -3.84 -4.19
C LEU A 181 -4.29 -5.20 -4.89
N PRO A 182 -4.74 -6.26 -4.19
CA PRO A 182 -4.89 -7.59 -4.78
C PRO A 182 -5.83 -7.59 -5.98
N ASP A 183 -6.71 -6.59 -6.07
CA ASP A 183 -7.66 -6.47 -7.16
C ASP A 183 -7.00 -6.30 -8.54
N LEU A 184 -5.77 -5.77 -8.58
CA LEU A 184 -4.98 -5.54 -9.79
C LEU A 184 -4.21 -6.78 -10.27
N PHE A 185 -4.07 -7.80 -9.41
CA PHE A 185 -3.15 -8.92 -9.64
C PHE A 185 -3.84 -10.29 -9.59
N ILE A 186 -4.88 -10.42 -8.77
CA ILE A 186 -5.52 -11.70 -8.47
C ILE A 186 -6.93 -11.69 -9.03
N THR A 187 -7.33 -12.74 -9.75
CA THR A 187 -8.65 -12.81 -10.37
C THR A 187 -9.79 -12.86 -9.36
N THR A 188 -10.95 -12.32 -9.75
CA THR A 188 -12.16 -12.27 -8.90
C THR A 188 -12.58 -13.62 -8.30
N PRO A 189 -12.56 -14.76 -9.02
CA PRO A 189 -12.93 -16.06 -8.44
C PRO A 189 -12.05 -16.43 -7.22
N ILE A 190 -10.74 -16.23 -7.32
CA ILE A 190 -9.79 -16.52 -6.23
C ILE A 190 -10.07 -15.60 -5.04
N ARG A 191 -10.29 -14.31 -5.29
CA ARG A 191 -10.62 -13.35 -4.21
C ARG A 191 -11.93 -13.70 -3.51
N LYS A 192 -12.93 -14.20 -4.24
CA LYS A 192 -14.18 -14.70 -3.64
C LYS A 192 -13.95 -15.93 -2.75
N LEU A 193 -13.13 -16.88 -3.21
CA LEU A 193 -12.74 -18.05 -2.41
C LEU A 193 -11.98 -17.65 -1.14
N ALA A 194 -11.02 -16.72 -1.25
CA ALA A 194 -10.28 -16.22 -0.10
C ALA A 194 -11.21 -15.55 0.94
N ARG A 195 -12.20 -14.77 0.50
CA ARG A 195 -13.23 -14.22 1.39
C ARG A 195 -14.05 -15.31 2.07
N ALA A 196 -14.47 -16.34 1.34
CA ALA A 196 -15.19 -17.46 1.94
C ALA A 196 -14.35 -18.19 3.01
N GLN A 197 -13.06 -18.42 2.74
CA GLN A 197 -12.12 -18.99 3.71
C GLN A 197 -11.94 -18.11 4.96
N SER A 198 -11.98 -16.78 4.82
CA SER A 198 -11.83 -15.87 5.95
C SER A 198 -12.94 -15.99 7.00
N SER A 199 -14.14 -16.41 6.58
CA SER A 199 -15.29 -16.66 7.46
C SER A 199 -15.20 -17.97 8.25
N ILE A 200 -14.24 -18.84 7.91
CA ILE A 200 -14.01 -20.12 8.57
C ILE A 200 -13.02 -19.91 9.73
N PRO A 201 -13.21 -20.57 10.90
CA PRO A 201 -12.22 -20.60 11.98
C PRO A 201 -10.84 -21.03 11.48
N MET A 202 -9.76 -20.50 12.08
CA MET A 202 -8.39 -20.69 11.58
C MET A 202 -8.01 -22.16 11.38
N GLU A 203 -8.47 -23.03 12.28
CA GLU A 203 -8.21 -24.47 12.25
C GLU A 203 -8.83 -25.17 11.04
N GLY A 204 -9.91 -24.60 10.48
CA GLY A 204 -10.63 -25.14 9.32
C GLY A 204 -10.25 -24.48 8.00
N ARG A 205 -9.34 -23.49 8.01
CA ARG A 205 -8.93 -22.78 6.79
C ARG A 205 -8.02 -23.65 5.93
N VAL A 206 -8.21 -23.51 4.62
CA VAL A 206 -7.49 -24.24 3.58
C VAL A 206 -6.61 -23.23 2.84
N VAL A 207 -5.36 -23.60 2.57
CA VAL A 207 -4.42 -22.72 1.85
C VAL A 207 -4.78 -22.75 0.37
N LEU A 208 -4.91 -21.57 -0.24
CA LEU A 208 -5.11 -21.47 -1.69
C LEU A 208 -3.72 -21.40 -2.35
N ASN A 209 -3.34 -22.43 -3.09
CA ASN A 209 -2.03 -22.56 -3.71
C ASN A 209 -2.13 -22.34 -5.22
N ILE A 210 -1.49 -21.29 -5.73
CA ILE A 210 -1.48 -20.98 -7.17
C ILE A 210 -0.23 -21.63 -7.77
N ASN A 211 -0.33 -22.89 -8.21
CA ASN A 211 0.81 -23.65 -8.71
C ASN A 211 0.85 -23.68 -10.25
N GLY A 212 1.96 -23.21 -10.83
CA GLY A 212 2.31 -23.24 -12.26
C GLY A 212 2.38 -24.60 -12.94
N ASN A 213 2.39 -25.70 -12.17
CA ASN A 213 2.79 -27.01 -12.69
C ASN A 213 1.69 -28.06 -12.75
N ASN A 214 0.44 -27.75 -12.39
CA ASN A 214 -0.67 -28.71 -12.48
C ASN A 214 -1.79 -28.15 -13.36
N LEU A 215 -1.77 -28.55 -14.64
CA LEU A 215 -2.69 -28.18 -15.71
C LEU A 215 -4.14 -28.70 -15.56
N ARG A 216 -4.61 -28.97 -14.33
CA ARG A 216 -6.00 -29.38 -14.10
C ARG A 216 -6.51 -28.81 -12.77
N PRO A 217 -7.73 -28.26 -12.72
CA PRO A 217 -8.44 -28.10 -11.47
C PRO A 217 -8.79 -29.51 -10.98
N THR A 218 -7.93 -30.11 -10.16
CA THR A 218 -8.34 -31.31 -9.44
C THR A 218 -9.16 -30.86 -8.24
N THR A 219 -10.42 -31.29 -8.22
CA THR A 219 -11.25 -31.33 -6.99
C THR A 219 -10.76 -32.40 -6.01
N GLU A 220 -9.65 -33.07 -6.33
CA GLU A 220 -9.01 -34.04 -5.46
C GLU A 220 -8.14 -33.32 -4.44
N LYS A 221 -8.35 -33.66 -3.16
CA LYS A 221 -7.45 -33.35 -2.05
C LYS A 221 -6.06 -33.94 -2.34
N GLN A 222 -5.24 -33.26 -3.13
CA GLN A 222 -3.88 -33.72 -3.42
C GLN A 222 -2.96 -33.22 -2.30
N GLY A 223 -2.60 -34.16 -1.41
CA GLY A 223 -1.49 -34.02 -0.48
C GLY A 223 -1.84 -33.30 0.83
N LYS A 224 -1.62 -33.99 1.96
CA LYS A 224 -1.34 -33.32 3.22
C LYS A 224 -0.03 -32.56 3.03
N SER A 225 -0.07 -31.23 3.09
CA SER A 225 1.13 -30.45 3.41
C SER A 225 1.57 -30.80 4.84
N ASP A 226 2.85 -30.60 5.16
CA ASP A 226 3.44 -30.87 6.47
C ASP A 226 2.77 -30.09 7.63
N SER A 227 1.86 -29.16 7.32
CA SER A 227 1.02 -28.39 8.25
C SER A 227 -0.42 -28.91 8.41
N GLY A 228 -0.83 -29.98 7.73
CA GLY A 228 -2.16 -30.58 7.88
C GLY A 228 -3.33 -29.82 7.24
N SER A 229 -3.08 -28.68 6.59
CA SER A 229 -4.08 -27.95 5.81
C SER A 229 -4.22 -28.55 4.42
N ALA A 230 -5.45 -28.81 3.97
CA ALA A 230 -5.69 -29.10 2.55
C ALA A 230 -5.27 -27.86 1.73
N ASP A 231 -4.78 -28.09 0.51
CA ASP A 231 -4.44 -27.03 -0.44
C ASP A 231 -5.47 -27.03 -1.58
N VAL A 232 -6.00 -25.86 -1.96
CA VAL A 232 -6.74 -25.70 -3.22
C VAL A 232 -5.76 -25.25 -4.28
N VAL A 233 -5.50 -26.11 -5.27
CA VAL A 233 -4.64 -25.76 -6.41
C VAL A 233 -5.44 -24.94 -7.42
N ILE A 234 -4.95 -23.75 -7.74
CA ILE A 234 -5.54 -22.86 -8.73
C ILE A 234 -4.66 -22.84 -9.98
N ASP A 235 -5.28 -23.05 -11.13
CA ASP A 235 -4.63 -22.91 -12.44
C ASP A 235 -4.21 -21.45 -12.66
N PRO A 236 -2.91 -21.17 -12.83
CA PRO A 236 -2.44 -19.82 -13.10
C PRO A 236 -2.67 -19.38 -14.54
N ASN A 237 -2.96 -20.30 -15.46
CA ASN A 237 -3.37 -19.94 -16.81
C ASN A 237 -4.88 -19.63 -16.86
N PHE A 238 -5.26 -18.46 -16.36
CA PHE A 238 -6.67 -18.07 -16.24
C PHE A 238 -7.19 -17.20 -17.41
N SER A 239 -6.31 -16.55 -18.16
CA SER A 239 -6.69 -15.52 -19.15
C SER A 239 -6.89 -16.05 -20.56
N GLY A 240 -6.27 -17.19 -20.90
CA GLY A 240 -6.23 -17.71 -22.26
C GLY A 240 -6.16 -19.22 -22.35
N ARG A 241 -6.43 -19.73 -23.55
CA ARG A 241 -6.32 -21.16 -23.85
C ARG A 241 -4.99 -21.46 -24.54
N SER A 242 -4.57 -22.73 -24.47
CA SER A 242 -3.30 -23.19 -25.04
C SER A 242 -3.17 -23.00 -26.56
N GLU A 243 -4.31 -22.91 -27.27
CA GLU A 243 -4.37 -22.71 -28.71
C GLU A 243 -4.08 -21.26 -29.11
N ASN A 244 -4.25 -20.30 -28.20
CA ASN A 244 -3.90 -18.91 -28.47
C ASN A 244 -2.37 -18.75 -28.39
N PRO A 245 -1.67 -18.42 -29.50
CA PRO A 245 -0.22 -18.28 -29.49
C PRO A 245 0.27 -17.21 -28.50
N GLU A 246 -0.51 -16.15 -28.28
CA GLU A 246 -0.20 -15.13 -27.27
C GLU A 246 -0.18 -15.71 -25.86
N ASN A 247 -0.98 -16.74 -25.59
CA ASN A 247 -1.03 -17.34 -24.26
C ASN A 247 0.27 -18.06 -23.88
N LYS A 248 1.12 -18.41 -24.84
CA LYS A 248 2.43 -19.05 -24.54
C LYS A 248 3.33 -18.20 -23.64
N LEU A 249 3.08 -16.89 -23.56
CA LEU A 249 3.81 -15.94 -22.72
C LEU A 249 3.02 -15.47 -21.48
N TRP A 250 1.94 -16.17 -21.11
CA TRP A 250 1.12 -15.80 -19.93
C TRP A 250 1.98 -15.69 -18.67
N TYR A 251 2.91 -16.63 -18.47
CA TYR A 251 3.78 -16.71 -17.28
C TYR A 251 4.68 -15.49 -17.10
N PHE A 252 4.92 -14.72 -18.17
CA PHE A 252 5.70 -13.49 -18.10
C PHE A 252 4.79 -12.26 -18.01
N ARG A 253 3.73 -12.19 -18.81
CA ARG A 253 2.83 -11.02 -18.85
C ARG A 253 1.98 -10.87 -17.59
N GLU A 254 1.65 -11.99 -16.95
CA GLU A 254 0.76 -12.05 -15.77
C GLU A 254 1.54 -12.33 -14.48
N ASP A 255 2.88 -12.33 -14.55
CA ASP A 255 3.73 -12.46 -13.37
C ASP A 255 3.55 -11.26 -12.42
N LEU A 256 3.41 -11.58 -11.13
CA LEU A 256 3.21 -10.59 -10.07
C LEU A 256 4.41 -9.65 -9.95
N GLY A 257 5.62 -10.21 -10.05
CA GLY A 257 6.88 -9.48 -9.93
C GLY A 257 7.09 -8.51 -11.09
N VAL A 258 6.90 -8.96 -12.33
CA VAL A 258 7.01 -8.13 -13.54
C VAL A 258 6.00 -6.99 -13.50
N ALA A 259 4.72 -7.27 -13.20
CA ALA A 259 3.67 -6.25 -13.13
C ALA A 259 3.92 -5.25 -11.99
N SER A 260 4.34 -5.73 -10.81
CA SER A 260 4.68 -4.87 -9.67
C SER A 260 5.91 -4.01 -9.95
N HIS A 261 6.96 -4.57 -10.58
CA HIS A 261 8.13 -3.81 -10.99
C HIS A 261 7.75 -2.68 -11.94
N HIS A 262 6.95 -2.97 -12.96
CA HIS A 262 6.46 -1.97 -13.92
C HIS A 262 5.68 -0.84 -13.22
N TRP A 263 4.78 -1.17 -12.29
CA TRP A 263 4.06 -0.16 -11.51
C TRP A 263 5.01 0.72 -10.68
N HIS A 264 5.93 0.12 -9.92
CA HIS A 264 6.88 0.87 -9.09
C HIS A 264 7.81 1.74 -9.93
N TRP A 265 8.26 1.25 -11.09
CA TRP A 265 9.08 2.02 -12.01
C TRP A 265 8.36 3.31 -12.44
N HIS A 266 7.07 3.23 -12.78
CA HIS A 266 6.28 4.41 -13.14
C HIS A 266 5.99 5.35 -11.97
N VAL A 267 5.88 4.83 -10.74
CA VAL A 267 5.73 5.67 -9.54
C VAL A 267 7.00 6.46 -9.24
N VAL A 268 8.17 5.83 -9.39
CA VAL A 268 9.48 6.47 -9.21
C VAL A 268 9.77 7.46 -10.35
N TYR A 269 9.60 7.02 -11.59
CA TYR A 269 9.92 7.76 -12.80
C TYR A 269 8.66 8.28 -13.48
N THR A 270 7.98 9.25 -12.85
CA THR A 270 6.90 9.94 -13.53
C THR A 270 7.49 10.90 -14.57
N GLY A 271 7.03 10.84 -15.82
CA GLY A 271 7.49 11.72 -16.92
C GLY A 271 7.20 13.22 -16.75
N SER A 272 6.79 13.66 -15.57
CA SER A 272 6.41 15.03 -15.22
C SER A 272 7.11 15.55 -13.96
N SER A 273 8.10 14.85 -13.42
CA SER A 273 8.97 15.42 -12.38
C SER A 273 9.95 16.43 -13.02
N PRO A 274 10.12 17.65 -12.47
CA PRO A 274 11.21 18.53 -12.90
C PRO A 274 12.55 17.84 -12.64
N LYS A 275 13.47 17.92 -13.60
CA LYS A 275 14.87 17.52 -13.39
C LYS A 275 15.55 18.47 -12.42
#